data_AF-Q2HZ27-F1
#
_entry.id   AF-Q2HZ27-F1
#
_cell.length_a   1.000
_cell.length_b   1.000
_cell.length_c   1.000
_cell.angle_alpha   90.00
_cell.angle_beta   90.00
_cell.angle_gamma   90.00
#
_symmetry.space_group_name_H-M   'P 1'
#
loop_
_entity.id
_entity.type
_entity.pdbx_description
1 polymer ?
#
loop_
_entity_poly.entity_id
_entity_poly.type
_entity_poly.pdbx_seq_one_letter_code
_entity_poly.pdbx_strand_id
1 'polypeptide(L)'
;HNTSEPSEVRIAALLVVVVTNPDLYVLRHIGLEVLSDPSDQVVAFVISAFRALANSKYPCHKEIAQHLRYVLPLWETNPRFRKPIDRASSHLLISSGYNPKYDYGGLTLVEMIKSHDSYLPRNLYIHMKDYVAGHSTDTVAFSFESWGLDKVFNRLVGPQPGSTKNLWNFMGRRRFPRDASAKERKEIEDA
;
A
#
# COMPACT_ATOMS: atom_id res chain seq x y z
N HIS A 1 13.84 -8.33 -8.19
CA HIS A 1 13.49 -6.97 -8.63
C HIS A 1 13.29 -7.00 -10.14
N ASN A 2 12.06 -7.28 -10.63
CA ASN A 2 11.76 -7.23 -12.07
C ASN A 2 10.89 -6.01 -12.36
N THR A 3 11.46 -4.98 -12.99
CA THR A 3 10.77 -3.72 -13.30
C THR A 3 9.90 -3.79 -14.56
N SER A 4 9.98 -4.88 -15.34
CA SER A 4 9.06 -5.11 -16.45
C SER A 4 7.65 -5.49 -15.99
N GLU A 5 7.52 -5.99 -14.76
CA GLU A 5 6.24 -6.40 -14.19
C GLU A 5 5.43 -5.20 -13.71
N PRO A 6 4.08 -5.28 -13.77
CA PRO A 6 3.21 -4.28 -13.18
C PRO A 6 3.49 -4.05 -11.70
N SER A 7 3.32 -2.81 -11.24
CA SER A 7 3.55 -2.43 -9.85
C SER A 7 2.77 -3.28 -8.85
N GLU A 8 1.56 -3.68 -9.21
CA GLU A 8 0.62 -4.44 -8.40
C GLU A 8 1.15 -5.85 -8.15
N VAL A 9 1.71 -6.50 -9.19
CA VAL A 9 2.35 -7.82 -9.08
C VAL A 9 3.59 -7.75 -8.21
N ARG A 10 4.40 -6.69 -8.37
CA ARG A 10 5.61 -6.48 -7.58
C ARG A 10 5.30 -6.23 -6.10
N ILE A 11 4.22 -5.50 -5.81
CA ILE A 11 3.71 -5.29 -4.44
C ILE A 11 3.19 -6.61 -3.85
N ALA A 12 2.41 -7.38 -4.60
CA ALA A 12 1.93 -8.69 -4.15
C ALA A 12 3.09 -9.65 -3.82
N ALA A 13 4.14 -9.67 -4.65
CA ALA A 13 5.34 -10.45 -4.39
C ALA A 13 6.04 -10.03 -3.09
N LEU A 14 6.13 -8.71 -2.81
CA LEU A 14 6.67 -8.21 -1.55
C LEU A 14 5.87 -8.73 -0.35
N LEU A 15 4.54 -8.70 -0.42
CA LEU A 15 3.67 -9.16 0.66
C LEU A 15 3.90 -10.63 0.99
N VAL A 16 3.99 -11.48 -0.04
CA VAL A 16 4.30 -12.91 0.14
C VAL A 16 5.64 -13.08 0.84
N VAL A 17 6.68 -12.35 0.40
CA VAL A 17 8.00 -12.40 1.03
C VAL A 17 7.92 -11.96 2.49
N VAL A 18 7.24 -10.86 2.80
CA VAL A 18 7.13 -10.34 4.16
C VAL A 18 6.39 -11.29 5.11
N VAL A 19 5.32 -11.94 4.65
CA VAL A 19 4.55 -12.91 5.46
C VAL A 19 5.39 -14.13 5.85
N THR A 20 6.41 -14.47 5.07
CA THR A 20 7.34 -15.56 5.41
C THR A 20 8.37 -15.21 6.49
N ASN A 21 8.31 -14.01 7.09
CA ASN A 21 9.26 -13.52 8.09
C ASN A 21 10.73 -13.63 7.60
N PRO A 22 11.11 -12.87 6.58
CA PRO A 22 12.38 -13.05 5.90
C PRO A 22 13.56 -12.53 6.74
N ASP A 23 14.74 -13.12 6.48
CA ASP A 23 15.99 -12.71 7.10
C ASP A 23 16.38 -11.27 6.77
N LEU A 24 17.24 -10.69 7.62
CA LEU A 24 17.76 -9.33 7.46
C LEU A 24 18.39 -9.07 6.09
N TYR A 25 19.13 -10.03 5.51
CA TYR A 25 19.79 -9.82 4.22
C TYR A 25 18.77 -9.62 3.08
N VAL A 26 17.64 -10.33 3.12
CA VAL A 26 16.55 -10.21 2.15
C VAL A 26 15.90 -8.83 2.29
N LEU A 27 15.56 -8.43 3.51
CA LEU A 27 14.96 -7.13 3.80
C LEU A 27 15.90 -5.98 3.41
N ARG A 28 17.20 -6.12 3.67
CA ARG A 28 18.22 -5.15 3.26
C ARG A 28 18.35 -5.07 1.74
N HIS A 29 18.32 -6.20 1.04
CA HIS A 29 18.35 -6.21 -0.43
C HIS A 29 17.12 -5.49 -1.00
N ILE A 30 15.91 -5.79 -0.51
CA ILE A 30 14.69 -5.05 -0.88
C ILE A 30 14.84 -3.55 -0.60
N GLY A 31 15.38 -3.19 0.57
CA GLY A 31 15.60 -1.81 0.98
C GLY A 31 16.61 -1.04 0.11
N LEU A 32 17.54 -1.73 -0.54
CA LEU A 32 18.45 -1.12 -1.52
C LEU A 32 17.80 -1.01 -2.90
N GLU A 33 17.13 -2.07 -3.36
CA GLU A 33 16.46 -2.11 -4.67
C GLU A 33 15.35 -1.07 -4.80
N VAL A 34 14.66 -0.75 -3.69
CA VAL A 34 13.59 0.26 -3.69
C VAL A 34 14.11 1.68 -3.95
N LEU A 35 15.41 1.95 -3.71
CA LEU A 35 16.02 3.26 -3.95
C LEU A 35 16.00 3.65 -5.43
N SER A 36 16.16 2.66 -6.32
CA SER A 36 16.18 2.81 -7.77
C SER A 36 14.88 2.39 -8.47
N ASP A 37 13.82 2.09 -7.70
CA ASP A 37 12.56 1.63 -8.28
C ASP A 37 11.85 2.75 -9.07
N PRO A 38 11.51 2.51 -10.35
CA PRO A 38 10.83 3.50 -11.18
C PRO A 38 9.38 3.77 -10.75
N SER A 39 8.73 2.85 -10.03
CA SER A 39 7.33 2.98 -9.66
C SER A 39 7.18 3.63 -8.28
N ASP A 40 6.62 4.85 -8.24
CA ASP A 40 6.26 5.52 -6.98
C ASP A 40 5.27 4.70 -6.14
N GLN A 41 4.43 3.87 -6.76
CA GLN A 41 3.49 3.00 -6.07
C GLN A 41 4.21 1.90 -5.27
N VAL A 42 5.20 1.24 -5.90
CA VAL A 42 6.01 0.22 -5.23
C VAL A 42 6.82 0.85 -4.10
N VAL A 43 7.45 2.00 -4.37
CA VAL A 43 8.26 2.72 -3.38
C VAL A 43 7.41 3.11 -2.17
N ALA A 44 6.26 3.77 -2.39
CA ALA A 44 5.37 4.16 -1.31
C ALA A 44 4.88 2.95 -0.48
N PHE A 45 4.56 1.85 -1.16
CA PHE A 45 4.08 0.64 -0.50
C PHE A 45 5.17 0.03 0.39
N VAL A 46 6.37 -0.22 -0.16
CA VAL A 46 7.51 -0.80 0.59
C VAL A 46 7.85 0.04 1.82
N ILE A 47 7.95 1.37 1.65
CA ILE A 47 8.26 2.29 2.75
C ILE A 47 7.20 2.20 3.84
N SER A 48 5.92 2.26 3.45
CA SER A 48 4.80 2.20 4.39
C SER A 48 4.78 0.87 5.15
N ALA A 49 4.96 -0.25 4.45
CA ALA A 49 4.97 -1.58 5.04
C ALA A 49 6.12 -1.74 6.03
N PHE A 50 7.34 -1.35 5.66
CA PHE A 50 8.51 -1.50 6.53
C PHE A 50 8.38 -0.59 7.76
N ARG A 51 7.87 0.63 7.62
CA ARG A 51 7.59 1.50 8.78
C ARG A 51 6.49 0.93 9.67
N ALA A 52 5.41 0.41 9.08
CA ALA A 52 4.29 -0.16 9.82
C ALA A 52 4.71 -1.40 10.61
N LEU A 53 5.51 -2.29 10.01
CA LEU A 53 6.04 -3.49 10.65
C LEU A 53 7.07 -3.15 11.73
N ALA A 54 8.01 -2.24 11.48
CA ALA A 54 9.01 -1.82 12.45
C ALA A 54 8.38 -1.20 13.72
N ASN A 55 7.24 -0.53 13.57
CA ASN A 55 6.49 0.09 14.66
C ASN A 55 5.43 -0.84 15.28
N SER A 56 5.23 -2.04 14.73
CA SER A 56 4.21 -2.94 15.21
C SER A 56 4.57 -3.49 16.59
N LYS A 57 3.57 -3.54 17.48
CA LYS A 57 3.67 -4.15 18.81
C LYS A 57 3.10 -5.56 18.85
N TYR A 58 2.65 -6.09 17.70
CA TYR A 58 2.11 -7.44 17.62
C TYR A 58 3.22 -8.46 17.87
N PRO A 59 3.04 -9.47 18.74
CA PRO A 59 4.12 -10.38 19.13
C PRO A 59 4.82 -11.08 17.95
N CYS A 60 4.04 -11.53 16.96
CA CYS A 60 4.58 -12.21 15.77
C CYS A 60 5.44 -11.30 14.87
N HIS A 61 5.35 -9.98 15.02
CA HIS A 61 6.16 -9.04 14.24
C HIS A 61 7.49 -8.67 14.93
N LYS A 62 7.78 -9.19 16.13
CA LYS A 62 8.95 -8.77 16.92
C LYS A 62 10.27 -8.94 16.17
N GLU A 63 10.45 -10.07 15.49
CA GLU A 63 11.69 -10.40 14.78
C GLU A 63 11.88 -9.50 13.55
N ILE A 64 10.90 -9.48 12.63
CA ILE A 64 10.94 -8.59 11.47
C ILE A 64 11.09 -7.12 11.87
N ALA A 65 10.45 -6.67 12.97
CA ALA A 65 10.62 -5.32 13.49
C ALA A 65 12.06 -5.04 13.94
N GLN A 66 12.76 -6.02 14.51
CA GLN A 66 14.18 -5.90 14.85
C GLN A 66 15.05 -5.80 13.59
N HIS A 67 14.81 -6.63 12.57
CA HIS A 67 15.54 -6.57 11.31
C HIS A 67 15.36 -5.21 10.62
N LEU A 68 14.14 -4.69 10.59
CA LEU A 68 13.82 -3.43 9.93
C LEU A 68 14.50 -2.21 10.57
N ARG A 69 14.93 -2.27 11.84
CA ARG A 69 15.74 -1.21 12.48
C ARG A 69 17.08 -0.99 11.77
N TYR A 70 17.62 -1.99 11.09
CA TYR A 70 18.86 -1.87 10.31
C TYR A 70 18.61 -1.45 8.85
N VAL A 71 17.37 -1.60 8.36
CA VAL A 71 17.01 -1.30 6.97
C VAL A 71 16.50 0.14 6.83
N LEU A 72 15.65 0.60 7.77
CA LEU A 72 15.07 1.96 7.71
C LEU A 72 16.11 3.09 7.63
N PRO A 73 17.28 3.02 8.32
CA PRO A 73 18.32 4.04 8.21
C PRO A 73 18.88 4.23 6.79
N LEU A 74 18.80 3.21 5.92
CA LEU A 74 19.24 3.31 4.52
C LEU A 74 18.45 4.36 3.72
N TRP A 75 17.29 4.77 4.22
CA TRP A 75 16.37 5.69 3.54
C TRP A 75 16.38 7.10 4.14
N GLU A 76 16.98 7.30 5.32
CA GLU A 76 16.94 8.57 6.05
C GLU A 76 17.63 9.72 5.32
N THR A 77 18.65 9.40 4.52
CA THR A 77 19.42 10.37 3.72
C THR A 77 18.69 10.78 2.44
N ASN A 78 17.66 10.02 2.02
CA ASN A 78 16.96 10.28 0.76
C ASN A 78 15.67 11.08 1.00
N PRO A 79 15.57 12.34 0.51
CA PRO A 79 14.40 13.18 0.71
C PRO A 79 13.10 12.59 0.17
N ARG A 80 13.15 11.76 -0.88
CA ARG A 80 11.98 11.07 -1.45
C ARG A 80 11.28 10.19 -0.40
N PHE A 81 12.06 9.58 0.48
CA PHE A 81 11.59 8.61 1.46
C PHE A 81 11.11 9.27 2.75
N ARG A 82 11.57 10.49 3.06
CA ARG A 82 11.17 11.23 4.27
C ARG A 82 9.79 11.86 4.17
N LYS A 83 9.25 12.03 2.95
CA LYS A 83 7.93 12.61 2.75
C LYS A 83 6.85 11.70 3.36
N PRO A 84 5.78 12.29 3.93
CA PRO A 84 4.61 11.52 4.33
C PRO A 84 4.04 10.80 3.11
N ILE A 85 3.55 9.58 3.34
CA ILE A 85 2.95 8.77 2.28
C ILE A 85 1.67 9.47 1.81
N ASP A 86 1.60 9.72 0.51
CA ASP A 86 0.41 10.27 -0.13
C ASP A 86 -0.73 9.23 -0.08
N ARG A 87 -1.93 9.65 0.33
CA ARG A 87 -3.12 8.78 0.36
C ARG A 87 -3.52 8.24 -1.02
N ALA A 88 -3.10 8.94 -2.09
CA ALA A 88 -3.29 8.49 -3.46
C ALA A 88 -2.23 7.45 -3.91
N SER A 89 -1.26 7.13 -3.06
CA SER A 89 -0.25 6.09 -3.30
C SER A 89 -0.63 4.79 -2.61
N SER A 90 -0.08 3.68 -3.10
CA SER A 90 -0.22 2.36 -2.51
C SER A 90 0.48 2.33 -1.15
N HIS A 91 -0.18 1.76 -0.14
CA HIS A 91 0.34 1.76 1.22
C HIS A 91 -0.22 0.63 2.08
N LEU A 92 0.52 0.31 3.13
CA LEU A 92 0.16 -0.62 4.18
C LEU A 92 0.20 0.09 5.53
N LEU A 93 -0.87 -0.06 6.31
CA LEU A 93 -1.00 0.46 7.66
C LEU A 93 -1.20 -0.70 8.63
N ILE A 94 -0.56 -0.60 9.78
CA ILE A 94 -0.70 -1.53 10.89
C ILE A 94 -1.06 -0.73 12.14
N SER A 95 -2.21 -1.06 12.72
CA SER A 95 -2.55 -0.72 14.10
C SER A 95 -2.39 -1.97 14.93
N SER A 96 -1.57 -1.95 15.98
CA SER A 96 -1.33 -3.15 16.80
C SER A 96 -1.07 -2.81 18.25
N GLY A 97 -1.43 -3.76 19.12
CA GLY A 97 -1.21 -3.67 20.55
C GLY A 97 -0.90 -5.04 21.13
N TYR A 98 -0.19 -5.04 22.25
CA TYR A 98 0.09 -6.23 23.03
C TYR A 98 0.19 -5.87 24.50
N ASN A 99 -0.43 -6.70 25.34
CA ASN A 99 -0.41 -6.60 26.78
C ASN A 99 0.32 -7.83 27.35
N PRO A 100 1.56 -7.67 27.83
CA PRO A 100 2.35 -8.78 28.34
C PRO A 100 1.78 -9.38 29.63
N LYS A 101 0.97 -8.65 30.39
CA LYS A 101 0.38 -9.15 31.64
C LYS A 101 -0.65 -10.26 31.40
N TYR A 102 -1.38 -10.17 30.29
CA TYR A 102 -2.46 -11.12 29.94
C TYR A 102 -2.10 -11.99 28.75
N ASP A 103 -0.87 -11.88 28.24
CA ASP A 103 -0.42 -12.47 26.98
C ASP A 103 -1.46 -12.34 25.85
N TYR A 104 -1.99 -11.12 25.72
CA TYR A 104 -3.09 -10.79 24.81
C TYR A 104 -2.69 -9.63 23.90
N GLY A 105 -3.00 -9.74 22.62
CA GLY A 105 -2.71 -8.69 21.66
C GLY A 105 -3.63 -8.74 20.45
N GLY A 106 -3.53 -7.71 19.62
CA GLY A 106 -4.33 -7.60 18.42
C GLY A 106 -3.60 -6.79 17.36
N LEU A 107 -4.00 -7.03 16.12
CA LEU A 107 -3.49 -6.37 14.93
C LEU A 107 -4.66 -6.08 14.00
N THR A 108 -4.73 -4.87 13.49
CA THR A 108 -5.48 -4.52 12.28
C THR A 108 -4.49 -4.06 11.22
N LEU A 109 -4.49 -4.76 10.10
CA LEU A 109 -3.73 -4.45 8.91
C LEU A 109 -4.69 -3.93 7.85
N VAL A 110 -4.34 -2.80 7.23
CA VAL A 110 -5.04 -2.25 6.07
C VAL A 110 -4.02 -2.07 4.96
N GLU A 111 -4.24 -2.77 3.87
CA GLU A 111 -3.45 -2.73 2.67
C GLU A 111 -4.28 -2.11 1.55
N MET A 112 -3.68 -1.15 0.85
CA MET A 112 -4.30 -0.51 -0.30
C MET A 112 -3.31 -0.49 -1.45
N ILE A 113 -3.58 -1.28 -2.49
CA ILE A 113 -2.86 -1.24 -3.76
C ILE A 113 -3.66 -0.36 -4.72
N LYS A 114 -3.10 0.79 -5.07
CA LYS A 114 -3.72 1.75 -5.99
C LYS A 114 -3.49 1.31 -7.43
N SER A 115 -4.50 1.49 -8.26
CA SER A 115 -4.32 1.32 -9.69
C SER A 115 -3.52 2.48 -10.28
N HIS A 116 -2.77 2.21 -11.35
CA HIS A 116 -2.15 3.27 -12.16
C HIS A 116 -3.19 4.10 -12.94
N ASP A 117 -4.32 3.49 -13.30
CA ASP A 117 -5.26 3.99 -14.31
C ASP A 117 -6.70 4.17 -13.82
N SER A 118 -6.95 3.93 -12.52
CA SER A 118 -8.25 4.02 -11.88
C SER A 118 -8.15 4.75 -10.56
N TYR A 119 -9.24 5.40 -10.16
CA TYR A 119 -9.33 6.03 -8.85
C TYR A 119 -9.66 5.00 -7.76
N LEU A 120 -10.42 3.96 -8.10
CA LEU A 120 -10.62 2.85 -7.17
C LEU A 120 -9.29 2.12 -6.98
N PRO A 121 -8.99 1.67 -5.74
CA PRO A 121 -7.84 0.81 -5.54
C PRO A 121 -7.98 -0.45 -6.38
N ARG A 122 -6.88 -0.96 -6.92
CA ARG A 122 -6.85 -2.27 -7.59
C ARG A 122 -7.19 -3.36 -6.57
N ASN A 123 -6.59 -3.25 -5.38
CA ASN A 123 -6.83 -4.15 -4.26
C ASN A 123 -6.97 -3.34 -2.95
N LEU A 124 -7.94 -3.72 -2.13
CA LEU A 124 -8.05 -3.32 -0.73
C LEU A 124 -8.16 -4.58 0.12
N TYR A 125 -7.25 -4.73 1.07
CA TYR A 125 -7.26 -5.85 2.00
C TYR A 125 -7.24 -5.34 3.44
N ILE A 126 -8.20 -5.80 4.24
CA ILE A 126 -8.32 -5.49 5.66
C ILE A 126 -8.26 -6.80 6.40
N HIS A 127 -7.31 -6.90 7.32
CA HIS A 127 -7.07 -8.12 8.07
C HIS A 127 -6.94 -7.82 9.56
N MET A 128 -7.69 -8.56 10.38
CA MET A 128 -7.67 -8.46 11.83
C MET A 128 -7.22 -9.78 12.41
N LYS A 129 -6.21 -9.72 13.27
CA LYS A 129 -5.67 -10.87 13.98
C LYS A 129 -5.70 -10.63 15.48
N ASP A 130 -6.09 -11.66 16.21
CA ASP A 130 -5.97 -11.68 17.67
C ASP A 130 -4.81 -12.59 18.07
N TYR A 131 -4.22 -12.27 19.21
CA TYR A 131 -3.15 -13.05 19.82
C TYR A 131 -3.53 -13.35 21.26
N VAL A 132 -3.50 -14.63 21.64
CA VAL A 132 -3.83 -15.11 22.98
C VAL A 132 -2.90 -16.27 23.32
N ALA A 133 -2.21 -16.21 24.46
CA ALA A 133 -1.49 -17.36 25.03
C ALA A 133 -0.53 -18.06 24.05
N GLY A 134 0.28 -17.29 23.31
CA GLY A 134 1.21 -17.84 22.30
C GLY A 134 0.58 -18.12 20.92
N HIS A 135 -0.75 -18.07 20.78
CA HIS A 135 -1.44 -18.39 19.54
C HIS A 135 -1.93 -17.13 18.83
N SER A 136 -1.75 -17.11 17.50
CA SER A 136 -2.19 -16.05 16.61
C SER A 136 -3.31 -16.58 15.71
N THR A 137 -4.47 -15.94 15.73
CA THR A 137 -5.65 -16.37 14.96
C THR A 137 -6.16 -15.22 14.11
N ASP A 138 -6.59 -15.53 12.89
CA ASP A 138 -7.22 -14.57 11.99
C ASP A 138 -8.70 -14.44 12.37
N THR A 139 -9.12 -13.23 12.76
CA THR A 139 -10.47 -12.97 13.27
C THR A 139 -11.39 -12.49 12.16
N VAL A 140 -10.91 -11.56 11.32
CA VAL A 140 -11.64 -11.02 10.18
C VAL A 140 -10.68 -10.78 9.03
N ALA A 141 -11.02 -11.29 7.85
CA ALA A 141 -10.34 -10.95 6.61
C ALA A 141 -11.38 -10.44 5.60
N PHE A 142 -11.14 -9.25 5.06
CA PHE A 142 -11.92 -8.68 3.98
C PHE A 142 -10.98 -8.32 2.83
N SER A 143 -11.31 -8.81 1.63
CA SER A 143 -10.56 -8.51 0.41
C SER A 143 -11.51 -7.96 -0.65
N PHE A 144 -11.10 -6.89 -1.30
CA PHE A 144 -11.79 -6.31 -2.44
C PHE A 144 -10.82 -6.13 -3.60
N GLU A 145 -11.27 -6.50 -4.80
CA GLU A 145 -10.51 -6.37 -6.03
C GLU A 145 -11.38 -5.79 -7.15
N SER A 146 -10.84 -4.85 -7.91
CA SER A 146 -11.63 -4.01 -8.84
C SER A 146 -11.50 -4.35 -10.32
N TRP A 147 -10.97 -5.52 -10.69
CA TRP A 147 -10.79 -5.90 -12.10
C TRP A 147 -12.07 -5.72 -12.93
N GLY A 148 -11.97 -4.92 -13.99
CA GLY A 148 -13.07 -4.67 -14.92
C GLY A 148 -14.16 -3.71 -14.43
N LEU A 149 -14.13 -3.27 -13.17
CA LEU A 149 -15.08 -2.29 -12.64
C LEU A 149 -14.77 -0.86 -13.08
N ASP A 150 -13.55 -0.62 -13.55
CA ASP A 150 -13.05 0.70 -13.96
C ASP A 150 -13.97 1.38 -15.00
N LYS A 151 -14.46 0.64 -16.00
CA LYS A 151 -15.35 1.19 -17.05
C LYS A 151 -16.73 1.57 -16.51
N VAL A 152 -17.26 0.77 -15.58
CA VAL A 152 -18.57 1.00 -14.98
C VAL A 152 -18.53 2.22 -14.06
N PHE A 153 -17.50 2.31 -13.21
CA PHE A 153 -17.31 3.47 -12.34
C PHE A 153 -16.95 4.73 -13.12
N ASN A 154 -16.07 4.66 -14.12
CA ASN A 154 -15.77 5.82 -14.95
C ASN A 154 -17.04 6.39 -15.62
N ARG A 155 -18.00 5.53 -16.01
CA ARG A 155 -19.28 5.96 -16.58
C ARG A 155 -20.26 6.52 -15.55
N LEU A 156 -20.34 5.90 -14.36
CA LEU A 156 -21.28 6.31 -13.31
C LEU A 156 -20.83 7.57 -12.59
N VAL A 157 -19.53 7.69 -12.36
CA VAL A 157 -18.98 8.68 -11.44
C VAL A 157 -17.72 9.38 -11.95
N GLY A 158 -17.00 8.87 -12.96
CA GLY A 158 -15.77 9.51 -13.46
C GLY A 158 -15.96 10.93 -14.04
N PRO A 159 -14.88 11.72 -14.15
CA PRO A 159 -14.94 13.06 -14.74
C PRO A 159 -15.38 12.97 -16.21
N GLN A 160 -16.50 13.63 -16.54
CA GLN A 160 -17.04 13.72 -17.90
C GLN A 160 -16.86 15.15 -18.44
N PRO A 161 -16.59 15.33 -19.75
CA PRO A 161 -16.55 16.64 -20.38
C PRO A 161 -17.82 17.46 -20.07
N GLY A 162 -17.66 18.65 -19.48
CA GLY A 162 -18.78 19.54 -19.13
C GLY A 162 -19.56 19.19 -17.85
N SER A 163 -19.13 18.19 -17.07
CA SER A 163 -19.74 17.86 -15.77
C SER A 163 -19.01 18.52 -14.61
N THR A 164 -19.73 19.31 -13.80
CA THR A 164 -19.24 19.90 -12.55
C THR A 164 -19.35 18.96 -11.35
N LYS A 165 -19.77 17.69 -11.55
CA LYS A 165 -19.96 16.71 -10.47
C LYS A 165 -18.61 16.26 -9.92
N ASN A 166 -18.20 16.94 -8.85
CA ASN A 166 -16.84 16.95 -8.31
C ASN A 166 -16.63 15.95 -7.15
N LEU A 167 -17.23 14.76 -7.22
CA LEU A 167 -17.04 13.72 -6.19
C LEU A 167 -15.60 13.15 -6.15
N TRP A 168 -14.75 13.52 -7.12
CA TRP A 168 -13.40 12.99 -7.36
C TRP A 168 -12.28 13.97 -7.01
N ASN A 169 -12.60 15.08 -6.34
CA ASN A 169 -11.64 15.94 -5.65
C ASN A 169 -11.27 15.45 -4.24
N PHE A 170 -11.87 14.33 -3.78
CA PHE A 170 -11.45 13.69 -2.55
C PHE A 170 -10.06 13.07 -2.79
N MET A 171 -9.03 13.51 -2.05
CA MET A 171 -7.61 13.12 -2.19
C MET A 171 -6.74 13.87 -3.23
N GLY A 172 -7.18 15.00 -3.77
CA GLY A 172 -6.27 16.09 -4.18
C GLY A 172 -5.43 15.92 -5.46
N ARG A 173 -5.68 14.93 -6.32
CA ARG A 173 -5.08 14.85 -7.68
C ARG A 173 -6.10 14.40 -8.74
N ARG A 174 -6.26 15.20 -9.79
CA ARG A 174 -7.07 14.89 -10.98
C ARG A 174 -6.39 13.77 -11.78
N ARG A 175 -7.02 12.61 -11.94
CA ARG A 175 -6.52 11.49 -12.78
C ARG A 175 -7.47 11.26 -13.95
N PHE A 176 -6.90 10.97 -15.13
CA PHE A 176 -7.68 10.71 -16.34
C PHE A 176 -7.98 9.22 -16.50
N PRO A 177 -9.18 8.86 -17.02
CA PRO A 177 -9.48 7.48 -17.40
C PRO A 177 -8.47 6.94 -18.43
N ARG A 178 -8.19 5.63 -18.37
CA ARG A 178 -7.27 4.94 -19.29
C ARG A 178 -7.61 5.16 -20.77
N ASP A 179 -8.90 5.14 -21.08
CA ASP A 179 -9.43 5.23 -22.45
C ASP A 179 -9.74 6.69 -22.86
N ALA A 180 -9.40 7.69 -22.02
CA ALA A 180 -9.65 9.09 -22.35
C ALA A 180 -8.73 9.55 -23.49
N SER A 181 -9.36 9.93 -24.60
CA SER A 181 -8.71 10.53 -25.76
C SER A 181 -7.99 11.83 -25.38
N ALA A 182 -6.99 12.23 -26.17
CA ALA A 182 -6.28 13.50 -25.94
C ALA A 182 -7.23 14.72 -25.90
N LYS A 183 -8.33 14.64 -26.65
CA LYS A 183 -9.41 15.64 -26.66
C LYS A 183 -10.19 15.64 -25.35
N GLU A 184 -10.63 14.47 -24.87
CA GLU A 184 -11.34 14.34 -23.59
C GLU A 184 -10.45 14.75 -22.40
N ARG A 185 -9.14 14.46 -22.44
CA ARG A 185 -8.20 14.92 -21.41
C ARG A 185 -8.19 16.44 -21.33
N LYS A 186 -8.06 17.11 -22.48
CA LYS A 186 -8.07 18.56 -22.56
C LYS A 186 -9.40 19.17 -22.11
N GLU A 187 -10.52 18.56 -22.49
CA GLU A 187 -11.85 18.99 -22.05
C GLU A 187 -12.08 18.77 -20.54
N ILE A 188 -11.45 17.75 -19.94
CA ILE A 188 -11.47 17.54 -18.49
C ILE A 188 -10.52 18.51 -17.76
N GLU A 189 -9.43 18.94 -18.39
CA GLU A 189 -8.50 19.95 -17.86
C GLU A 189 -9.11 21.35 -17.87
N ASP A 190 -9.81 21.70 -18.95
CA ASP A 190 -10.41 23.02 -19.19
C ASP A 190 -11.76 23.23 -18.44
N ALA A 191 -12.36 22.15 -17.92
CA ALA A 191 -13.60 22.17 -17.12
C ALA A 191 -13.34 22.28 -15.61
#